data_AF-A0A0M9DX66-F1
#
_entry.id   AF-A0A0M9DX66-F1
#
_cell.length_a   1.000
_cell.length_b   1.000
_cell.length_c   1.000
_cell.angle_alpha   90.00
_cell.angle_beta   90.00
_cell.angle_gamma   90.00
#
_symmetry.space_group_name_H-M   'P 1'
#
loop_
_entity.id
_entity.type
_entity.pdbx_description
1 polymer ?
#
loop_
_entity_poly.entity_id
_entity_poly.type
_entity_poly.pdbx_seq_one_letter_code
_entity_poly.pdbx_strand_id
1 'polypeptide(L)'
;MEPIQNNNEILFIYDAKLSNPNGDMDNENKPRMDYDTNTNLVSDVRLKRYLRDYFEQQLKMDIFITDKAKDAKDRDKQLKKEDKSHASLIDSRMFGAVFA
;
A
#
# COMPACT_ATOMS: atom_id res chain seq x y z
N MET A 1 13.89 13.23 10.53
CA MET A 1 12.71 12.74 11.28
C MET A 1 13.25 11.84 12.36
N GLU A 2 12.90 12.08 13.61
CA GLU A 2 13.39 11.23 14.70
C GLU A 2 12.81 9.81 14.57
N PRO A 3 13.63 8.77 14.79
CA PRO A 3 13.16 7.39 14.73
C PRO A 3 12.18 7.11 15.88
N ILE A 4 11.18 6.25 15.60
CA ILE A 4 10.25 5.78 16.61
C ILE A 4 11.04 4.95 17.64
N GLN A 5 10.92 5.31 18.93
CA GLN A 5 11.71 4.72 20.01
C GLN A 5 11.12 3.40 20.53
N ASN A 6 9.82 3.17 20.32
CA ASN A 6 9.08 2.03 20.85
C ASN A 6 8.41 1.25 19.72
N ASN A 7 8.39 -0.08 19.85
CA ASN A 7 7.54 -0.92 18.99
C ASN A 7 6.07 -0.72 19.37
N ASN A 8 5.19 -0.78 18.37
CA ASN A 8 3.75 -0.63 18.57
C ASN A 8 3.02 -1.77 17.86
N GLU A 9 1.95 -2.24 18.48
CA GLU A 9 1.01 -3.21 17.89
C GLU A 9 -0.36 -2.56 17.76
N ILE A 10 -1.06 -2.85 16.67
CA ILE A 10 -2.38 -2.27 16.37
C ILE A 10 -3.32 -3.41 15.97
N LEU A 11 -4.43 -3.55 16.69
CA LEU A 11 -5.57 -4.33 16.25
C LEU A 11 -6.50 -3.43 15.43
N PHE A 12 -6.52 -3.62 14.12
CA PHE A 12 -7.38 -2.87 13.20
C PHE A 12 -8.58 -3.73 12.81
N ILE A 13 -9.78 -3.27 13.17
CA ILE A 13 -11.04 -3.94 12.86
C ILE A 13 -11.87 -3.00 11.99
N TYR A 14 -12.41 -3.53 10.90
CA TYR A 14 -13.37 -2.85 10.05
C TYR A 14 -14.41 -3.85 9.55
N ASP A 15 -15.59 -3.35 9.19
CA ASP A 15 -16.63 -4.13 8.56
C ASP A 15 -16.81 -3.72 7.09
N ALA A 16 -17.46 -4.60 6.32
CA ALA A 16 -17.77 -4.37 4.93
C ALA A 16 -19.18 -4.89 4.66
N LYS A 17 -20.05 -4.03 4.11
CA LYS A 17 -21.44 -4.38 3.80
C LYS A 17 -21.70 -4.19 2.32
N LEU A 18 -22.29 -5.22 1.68
CA LEU A 18 -22.65 -5.22 0.25
C LEU A 18 -21.49 -4.75 -0.65
N SER A 19 -20.27 -5.18 -0.33
CA SER A 19 -19.08 -4.81 -1.08
C SER A 19 -18.15 -6.02 -1.25
N ASN A 20 -17.18 -5.89 -2.16
CA ASN A 20 -16.10 -6.84 -2.30
C ASN A 20 -14.81 -6.23 -1.72
N PRO A 21 -14.43 -6.57 -0.47
CA PRO A 21 -13.29 -5.93 0.19
C PRO A 21 -11.95 -6.36 -0.42
N ASN A 22 -11.87 -7.57 -0.97
CA ASN A 22 -10.68 -8.12 -1.59
C ASN A 22 -11.07 -9.14 -2.65
N GLY A 23 -11.01 -8.75 -3.92
CA GLY A 23 -11.36 -9.61 -5.03
C GLY A 23 -10.32 -10.71 -5.28
N ASP A 24 -10.81 -11.87 -5.68
CA ASP A 24 -9.97 -12.98 -6.12
C ASP A 24 -9.81 -12.98 -7.64
N MET A 25 -8.57 -12.75 -8.10
CA MET A 25 -8.23 -12.69 -9.53
C MET A 25 -8.48 -14.03 -10.25
N ASP A 26 -8.38 -15.14 -9.54
CA ASP A 26 -8.54 -16.49 -10.11
C ASP A 26 -10.00 -16.97 -10.06
N ASN A 27 -10.90 -16.22 -9.42
CA ASN A 27 -12.29 -16.60 -9.23
C ASN A 27 -13.24 -15.46 -9.60
N GLU A 28 -13.12 -14.95 -10.83
CA GLU A 28 -14.04 -13.97 -11.43
C GLU A 28 -14.24 -12.72 -10.56
N ASN A 29 -13.22 -12.31 -9.79
CA ASN A 29 -13.29 -11.19 -8.85
C ASN A 29 -14.38 -11.36 -7.77
N LYS A 30 -14.73 -12.59 -7.38
CA LYS A 30 -15.53 -12.85 -6.16
C LYS A 30 -14.72 -12.44 -4.92
N PRO A 31 -15.37 -12.22 -3.76
CA PRO A 31 -14.64 -12.05 -2.50
C PRO A 31 -13.67 -13.21 -2.29
N ARG A 32 -12.42 -12.89 -1.95
CA ARG A 32 -11.41 -13.89 -1.63
C ARG A 32 -11.83 -14.61 -0.35
N MET A 33 -11.83 -15.94 -0.42
CA MET A 33 -12.30 -16.81 0.66
C MET A 33 -11.19 -17.76 1.11
N ASP A 34 -11.15 -18.02 2.41
CA ASP A 34 -10.55 -19.22 2.96
C ASP A 34 -11.62 -20.30 3.04
N TYR A 35 -11.47 -21.37 2.23
CA TYR A 35 -12.44 -22.45 2.16
C TYR A 35 -12.37 -23.41 3.34
N ASP A 36 -11.24 -23.48 4.05
CA ASP A 36 -11.10 -24.36 5.21
C ASP A 36 -11.86 -23.80 6.42
N THR A 37 -11.78 -22.48 6.62
CA THR A 37 -12.46 -21.78 7.73
C THR A 37 -13.81 -21.18 7.37
N ASN A 38 -14.17 -21.18 6.08
CA ASN A 38 -15.34 -20.48 5.52
C ASN A 38 -15.38 -18.98 5.88
N THR A 39 -14.22 -18.32 5.87
CA THR A 39 -14.11 -16.87 6.15
C THR A 39 -13.64 -16.09 4.93
N ASN A 40 -14.00 -14.80 4.86
CA ASN A 40 -13.46 -13.89 3.87
C ASN A 40 -12.02 -13.50 4.24
N LEU A 41 -11.13 -13.45 3.25
CA LEU A 41 -9.74 -13.03 3.42
C LEU A 41 -9.49 -11.66 2.80
N VAL A 42 -8.91 -10.76 3.59
CA VAL A 42 -8.32 -9.52 3.09
C VAL A 42 -6.82 -9.57 3.29
N SER A 43 -6.09 -9.55 2.20
CA SER A 43 -4.63 -9.62 2.24
C SER A 43 -4.03 -8.31 2.76
N ASP A 44 -2.83 -8.43 3.33
CA ASP A 44 -2.04 -7.28 3.75
C ASP A 44 -1.72 -6.35 2.58
N VAL A 45 -1.43 -6.89 1.39
CA VAL A 45 -1.20 -6.10 0.17
C VAL A 45 -2.42 -5.27 -0.23
N ARG A 46 -3.64 -5.78 0.00
CA ARG A 46 -4.89 -5.06 -0.28
C ARG A 46 -5.06 -3.86 0.65
N LEU A 47 -4.80 -4.03 1.95
CA LEU A 47 -4.84 -2.95 2.94
C LEU A 47 -3.72 -1.93 2.68
N LYS A 48 -2.49 -2.38 2.41
CA LYS A 48 -1.37 -1.51 2.07
C LYS A 48 -1.66 -0.67 0.81
N ARG A 49 -2.40 -1.21 -0.18
CA ARG A 49 -2.84 -0.44 -1.36
C ARG A 49 -3.82 0.67 -0.96
N TYR A 50 -4.84 0.35 -0.16
CA TYR A 50 -5.78 1.35 0.35
C TYR A 50 -5.06 2.52 1.06
N LEU A 51 -4.09 2.21 1.92
CA LEU A 51 -3.30 3.23 2.62
C LEU A 51 -2.47 4.09 1.66
N ARG A 52 -1.85 3.49 0.64
CA ARG A 52 -1.11 4.25 -0.40
C ARG A 52 -2.02 5.20 -1.16
N ASP A 53 -3.19 4.71 -1.59
CA ASP A 53 -4.16 5.51 -2.33
C ASP A 53 -4.66 6.67 -1.45
N TYR A 54 -4.89 6.43 -0.15
CA TYR A 54 -5.24 7.48 0.80
C TYR A 54 -4.13 8.52 0.98
N PHE A 55 -2.88 8.09 1.13
CA PHE A 55 -1.72 9.00 1.26
C PHE A 55 -1.56 9.89 0.02
N GLU A 56 -1.68 9.32 -1.18
CA GLU A 56 -1.56 10.09 -2.43
C GLU A 56 -2.76 11.01 -2.64
N GLN A 57 -3.98 10.46 -2.57
CA GLN A 57 -5.18 11.17 -3.02
C GLN A 57 -5.72 12.14 -1.98
N GLN A 58 -5.69 11.77 -0.70
CA GLN A 58 -6.27 12.57 0.38
C GLN A 58 -5.22 13.45 1.06
N LEU A 59 -4.04 12.89 1.35
CA LEU A 59 -2.98 13.63 2.05
C LEU A 59 -1.98 14.32 1.12
N LYS A 60 -2.07 14.09 -0.20
CA LYS A 60 -1.14 14.66 -1.21
C LYS A 60 0.33 14.37 -0.90
N MET A 61 0.60 13.19 -0.33
CA MET A 61 1.94 12.73 -0.02
C MET A 61 2.52 11.93 -1.20
N ASP A 62 3.83 12.07 -1.42
CA ASP A 62 4.52 11.31 -2.46
C ASP A 62 4.66 9.83 -2.06
N ILE A 63 4.19 8.93 -2.93
CA ILE A 63 4.34 7.47 -2.82
C ILE A 63 5.18 6.92 -3.97
N PHE A 64 5.69 5.69 -3.89
CA PHE A 64 6.64 5.11 -4.84
C PHE A 64 6.08 4.82 -6.24
N ILE A 65 4.91 4.18 -6.34
CA ILE A 65 4.27 3.88 -7.63
C ILE A 65 3.02 4.74 -7.77
N THR A 66 2.96 5.52 -8.84
CA THR A 66 1.82 6.37 -9.20
C THR A 66 1.58 6.28 -10.70
N ASP A 67 0.47 6.85 -11.19
CA ASP A 67 0.22 6.93 -12.63
C ASP A 67 1.32 7.69 -13.39
N LYS A 68 2.03 8.60 -12.70
CA LYS A 68 3.14 9.40 -13.23
C LYS A 68 4.50 8.69 -13.20
N ALA A 69 4.62 7.62 -12.42
CA ALA A 69 5.86 6.84 -12.28
C ALA A 69 5.49 5.36 -12.15
N LYS A 70 5.37 4.69 -13.30
CA LYS A 70 4.88 3.32 -13.40
C LYS A 70 5.93 2.27 -13.05
N ASP A 71 7.21 2.65 -13.08
CA ASP A 71 8.32 1.78 -12.73
C ASP A 71 9.40 2.50 -11.88
N ALA A 72 10.30 1.70 -11.30
CA ALA A 72 11.36 2.18 -10.43
C ALA A 72 12.34 3.12 -11.16
N LYS A 73 12.64 2.87 -12.45
CA LYS A 73 13.60 3.67 -13.21
C LYS A 73 13.10 5.09 -13.46
N ASP A 74 11.81 5.23 -13.76
CA ASP A 74 11.20 6.53 -13.95
C ASP A 74 11.05 7.28 -12.63
N ARG A 75 10.77 6.56 -11.53
CA ARG A 75 10.78 7.14 -10.20
C ARG A 75 12.17 7.68 -9.83
N ASP A 76 13.24 6.94 -10.08
CA ASP A 76 14.61 7.37 -9.78
C ASP A 76 14.98 8.67 -10.50
N LYS A 77 14.60 8.79 -11.78
CA LYS A 77 14.83 10.02 -12.55
C LYS A 77 14.08 11.21 -11.94
N GLN A 78 12.83 11.00 -11.50
CA GLN A 78 12.03 12.05 -10.88
C GLN A 78 12.63 12.48 -9.53
N LEU A 79 12.99 11.52 -8.68
CA LEU A 79 13.63 11.79 -7.40
C LEU A 79 14.93 12.57 -7.55
N LYS A 80 15.80 12.17 -8.50
CA LYS A 80 17.04 12.90 -8.81
C LYS A 80 16.78 14.32 -9.30
N LYS A 81 15.75 14.53 -10.11
CA LYS A 81 15.38 15.86 -10.62
C LYS A 81 14.86 16.78 -9.51
N GLU A 82 14.17 16.20 -8.52
CA GLU A 82 13.59 16.93 -7.39
C GLU A 82 14.51 17.00 -6.17
N ASP A 83 15.76 16.50 -6.27
CA ASP A 83 16.71 16.35 -5.16
C ASP A 83 16.11 15.63 -3.94
N LYS A 84 15.27 14.63 -4.21
CA LYS A 84 14.62 13.77 -3.22
C LYS A 84 15.24 12.38 -3.23
N SER A 85 15.08 11.66 -2.14
CA SER A 85 15.46 10.24 -2.02
C SER A 85 14.23 9.35 -1.84
N HIS A 86 14.40 8.04 -1.94
CA HIS A 86 13.34 7.07 -1.62
C HIS A 86 12.78 7.22 -0.21
N ALA A 87 13.59 7.72 0.73
CA ALA A 87 13.16 8.00 2.10
C ALA A 87 12.22 9.22 2.19
N SER A 88 12.11 10.05 1.14
CA SER A 88 11.10 11.10 1.08
C SER A 88 9.68 10.53 0.89
N LEU A 89 9.58 9.33 0.30
CA LEU A 89 8.32 8.68 -0.03
C LEU A 89 7.74 7.98 1.20
N ILE A 90 6.47 8.22 1.49
CA ILE A 90 5.86 7.74 2.74
C ILE A 90 5.73 6.21 2.75
N ASP A 91 5.34 5.60 1.64
CA ASP A 91 5.12 4.17 1.56
C ASP A 91 6.42 3.38 1.56
N SER A 92 7.48 3.90 0.94
CA SER A 92 8.84 3.33 1.05
C SER A 92 9.36 3.35 2.48
N ARG A 93 9.08 4.41 3.24
CA ARG A 93 9.46 4.48 4.67
C ARG A 93 8.66 3.53 5.54
N MET A 94 7.36 3.36 5.27
CA MET A 94 6.47 2.54 6.11
C MET A 94 6.55 1.05 5.78
N PHE A 95 6.63 0.69 4.50
CA PHE A 95 6.50 -0.70 4.05
C PHE A 95 7.76 -1.25 3.38
N GLY A 96 8.77 -0.41 3.16
CA GLY A 96 9.91 -0.75 2.34
C GLY A 96 9.59 -0.73 0.83
N ALA A 97 10.64 -0.75 0.03
CA ALA A 97 10.58 -0.89 -1.42
C ALA A 97 11.85 -1.60 -1.92
N VAL A 98 11.74 -2.27 -3.07
CA VAL A 98 12.90 -2.85 -3.76
C VAL A 98 13.32 -1.87 -4.84
N PHE A 99 14.57 -1.44 -4.78
CA PHE A 99 15.19 -0.54 -5.74
C PHE A 99 16.00 -1.37 -6.75
N ALA A 100 16.00 -0.94 -8.02
CA ALA A 100 16.66 -1.63 -9.13
C ALA A 100 17.93 -0.91 -9.57
#